data_AF-A0A377D0T9-F1
#
_entry.id   AF-A0A377D0T9-F1
#
_cell.length_a   1.000
_cell.length_b   1.000
_cell.length_c   1.000
_cell.angle_alpha   90.00
_cell.angle_beta   90.00
_cell.angle_gamma   90.00
#
_symmetry.space_group_name_H-M   'P 1'
#
loop_
_entity.id
_entity.type
_entity.pdbx_description
1 polymer ?
#
loop_
_entity_poly.entity_id
_entity_poly.type
_entity_poly.pdbx_seq_one_letter_code
_entity_poly.pdbx_strand_id
1 'polypeptide(L)' 'MRYSEDHAQIKEWAPLVMEGRDPQQKVAATRTEIGTDVNYGEITRQLIASLQKKSNFRCNSAAKSAP' A
#
# COMPACT_ATOMS: atom_id res chain seq x y z
N MET A 1 16.65 6.48 -3.18
CA MET A 1 16.18 5.09 -3.01
C MET A 1 17.38 4.25 -2.59
N ARG A 2 17.24 3.32 -1.64
CA ARG A 2 18.31 2.44 -1.13
C ARG A 2 17.91 0.98 -1.37
N TYR A 3 18.77 0.24 -2.06
CA TYR A 3 18.61 -1.19 -2.28
C TYR A 3 19.39 -1.99 -1.23
N SER A 4 18.90 -3.17 -0.85
CA SER A 4 19.62 -4.11 0.00
C SER A 4 19.17 -5.55 -0.22
N GLU A 5 20.09 -6.49 0.00
CA GLU A 5 19.86 -7.93 0.14
C GLU A 5 20.22 -8.43 1.55
N ASP A 6 20.70 -7.53 2.41
CA ASP A 6 21.06 -7.87 3.79
C ASP A 6 19.79 -7.99 4.65
N HIS A 7 19.58 -9.17 5.20
CA HIS A 7 18.44 -9.48 6.06
C HIS A 7 18.36 -8.55 7.27
N ALA A 8 19.50 -8.17 7.86
CA ALA A 8 19.52 -7.27 9.01
C ALA A 8 19.00 -5.88 8.61
N GLN A 9 19.52 -5.34 7.51
CA GLN A 9 19.11 -4.04 6.99
C GLN A 9 17.63 -4.03 6.55
N ILE A 10 17.14 -5.08 5.90
CA ILE A 10 15.74 -5.19 5.48
C ILE A 10 14.81 -5.30 6.70
N LYS A 11 15.24 -6.00 7.76
CA LYS A 11 14.49 -6.12 9.01
C LYS A 11 14.33 -4.78 9.74
N GLU A 12 15.32 -3.91 9.67
CA GLU A 12 15.19 -2.53 10.17
C GLU A 12 14.13 -1.72 9.40
N TRP A 13 13.91 -2.03 8.13
CA TRP A 13 12.95 -1.31 7.27
C TRP A 13 11.53 -1.84 7.41
N ALA A 14 11.38 -3.16 7.49
CA ALA A 14 10.10 -3.85 7.48
C ALA A 14 10.10 -5.07 8.42
N PRO A 15 10.12 -4.85 9.75
CA PRO A 15 10.33 -5.92 10.73
C PRO A 15 9.26 -7.01 10.65
N LEU A 16 7.99 -6.64 10.47
CA LEU A 16 6.87 -7.59 10.36
C LEU A 16 6.91 -8.41 9.06
N VAL A 17 7.52 -7.88 7.99
CA VAL A 17 7.68 -8.61 6.72
C VAL A 17 8.80 -9.65 6.80
N MET A 18 9.76 -9.42 7.70
CA MET A 18 10.89 -10.32 7.95
C MET A 18 10.63 -11.31 9.09
N GLU A 19 9.62 -11.07 9.92
CA GLU A 19 9.24 -11.97 11.01
C GLU A 19 8.76 -13.32 10.45
N GLY A 20 9.31 -14.42 10.97
CA GLY A 20 8.98 -15.78 10.53
C GLY A 20 9.56 -16.21 9.17
N ARG A 21 10.34 -15.36 8.51
CA ARG A 21 11.00 -15.72 7.24
C ARG A 21 12.23 -16.59 7.49
N ASP A 22 12.44 -17.59 6.64
CA ASP A 22 13.65 -18.42 6.67
C ASP A 22 14.91 -17.57 6.41
N PRO A 23 15.92 -17.59 7.30
CA PRO A 23 17.18 -16.85 7.10
C PRO A 23 17.96 -17.23 5.84
N GLN A 24 17.71 -18.42 5.27
CA GLN A 24 18.36 -18.86 4.03
C GLN A 24 17.60 -18.44 2.77
N GLN A 25 16.39 -17.91 2.93
CA GLN A 25 15.61 -17.42 1.80
C GLN A 25 16.29 -16.19 1.20
N LYS A 26 16.43 -16.13 -0.13
CA LYS A 26 16.91 -14.91 -0.80
C LYS A 26 15.85 -13.82 -0.67
N VAL A 27 16.25 -12.64 -0.20
CA VAL A 27 15.39 -11.47 -0.04
C VAL A 27 16.13 -10.25 -0.55
N ALA A 28 15.40 -9.37 -1.24
CA ALA A 28 15.89 -8.06 -1.66
C ALA A 28 14.80 -7.03 -1.42
N ALA A 29 15.19 -5.82 -1.02
CA ALA A 29 14.25 -4.71 -0.84
C ALA A 29 14.84 -3.39 -1.32
N THR A 30 13.98 -2.52 -1.82
CA THR A 30 14.31 -1.12 -2.13
C THR A 30 13.49 -0.21 -1.23
N ARG A 31 14.14 0.62 -0.41
CA ARG A 31 13.50 1.61 0.46
C ARG A 31 13.69 3.03 -0.06
N THR A 32 12.65 3.84 0.02
CA THR A 32 12.70 5.28 -0.23
C THR A 32 12.34 6.01 1.06
N GLU A 33 13.26 6.80 1.62
CA GLU A 33 13.06 7.51 2.90
C GLU A 33 11.92 8.53 2.85
N ILE A 34 11.74 9.17 1.70
CA ILE A 34 10.68 10.15 1.43
C ILE A 34 9.29 9.50 1.34
N GLY A 35 9.24 8.15 1.35
CA GLY A 35 8.06 7.38 0.99
C GLY A 35 7.69 7.53 -0.48
N THR A 36 6.79 6.68 -0.94
CA THR A 36 5.86 7.02 -2.02
C THR A 36 4.53 7.18 -1.32
N ASP A 37 4.18 8.41 -0.94
CA ASP A 37 2.87 8.66 -0.35
C ASP A 37 1.80 8.35 -1.42
N VAL A 38 0.97 7.36 -1.13
CA VAL A 38 -0.14 6.95 -1.99
C VAL A 38 -1.41 7.18 -1.20
N ASN A 39 -2.17 8.20 -1.59
CA ASN A 39 -3.45 8.49 -0.98
C ASN A 39 -4.52 7.51 -1.50
N TYR A 40 -4.62 6.35 -0.86
CA TYR A 40 -5.61 5.32 -1.21
C TYR A 40 -7.06 5.82 -1.07
N GLY A 41 -7.32 6.78 -0.19
CA GLY A 41 -8.64 7.42 -0.07
C GLY A 41 -9.00 8.21 -1.33
N GLU A 42 -8.04 8.94 -1.89
CA GLU A 42 -8.21 9.69 -3.13
C GLU A 42 -8.36 8.77 -4.35
N ILE A 43 -7.55 7.71 -4.42
CA ILE A 43 -7.72 6.66 -5.45
C ILE A 43 -9.12 6.06 -5.38
N THR A 44 -9.60 5.76 -4.17
CA THR A 44 -10.95 5.21 -3.96
C THR A 44 -12.03 6.17 -4.45
N ARG A 45 -11.91 7.47 -4.12
CA ARG A 45 -12.85 8.50 -4.61
C ARG A 45 -12.85 8.60 -6.12
N GLN A 46 -11.68 8.62 -6.75
CA GLN A 46 -11.58 8.67 -8.22
C GLN A 46 -12.16 7.42 -8.88
N LEU A 47 -11.93 6.25 -8.30
CA LEU A 47 -12.51 4.99 -8.79
C LEU A 47 -14.05 5.02 -8.71
N ILE A 48 -14.60 5.44 -7.57
CA ILE A 48 -16.06 5.57 -7.40
C ILE A 48 -16.63 6.59 -8.39
N ALA A 49 -16.00 7.77 -8.53
CA ALA A 49 -16.44 8.80 -9.45
C ALA A 49 -16.41 8.34 -10.91
N SER A 50 -15.41 7.54 -11.30
CA SER A 50 -15.34 6.90 -12.61
C SER A 50 -16.47 5.88 -12.81
N LEU A 51 -16.72 5.04 -11.81
CA LEU A 51 -17.78 4.03 -11.85
C LEU A 51 -19.18 4.64 -11.88
N GLN A 52 -19.42 5.77 -11.20
CA GLN A 52 -20.68 6.52 -11.25
C GLN A 52 -21.07 7.01 -12.65
N LYS A 53 -20.11 7.13 -13.58
CA LYS A 53 -20.40 7.50 -14.97
C LYS A 53 -21.01 6.34 -15.77
N LYS A 54 -21.05 5.12 -15.22
CA LYS A 54 -21.64 3.94 -15.86
C LYS A 54 -23.11 3.79 -15.45
N SER A 55 -23.99 3.58 -16.43
CA SER A 55 -25.44 3.50 -16.25
C SER A 55 -25.92 2.34 -15.37
N ASN A 56 -25.07 1.34 -15.15
CA ASN A 56 -25.37 0.14 -14.36
C ASN A 56 -24.61 0.06 -13.02
N PHE A 57 -23.99 1.16 -12.58
CA PHE A 57 -23.26 1.18 -11.31
C PHE A 57 -24.15 1.68 -10.16
N ARG A 58 -24.19 0.91 -9.07
CA ARG A 58 -24.90 1.28 -7.84
C ARG A 58 -23.94 1.17 -6.66
N CYS A 59 -23.63 2.31 -6.04
CA CYS A 59 -22.75 2.36 -4.87
C CYS A 59 -23.60 2.29 -3.60
N ASN A 60 -23.46 1.20 -2.84
CA ASN A 60 -24.08 1.05 -1.51
C ASN A 60 -23.03 1.37 -0.45
N SER A 61 -22.74 2.65 -0.21
CA SER A 61 -21.85 3.05 0.90
C SER A 61 -22.66 3.63 2.05
N ALA A 62 -22.40 3.17 3.28
CA ALA A 62 -22.98 3.69 4.52
C ALA A 62 -22.27 4.98 5.00
N ALA A 63 -21.75 5.79 4.07
CA ALA A 63 -21.11 7.05 4.40
C ALA A 63 -22.21 8.08 4.71
N LYS A 64 -22.65 8.13 5.98
CA LYS A 64 -23.40 9.27 6.51
C LYS A 64 -22.64 10.54 6.13
N SER A 65 -23.28 11.38 5.31
CA SER A 65 -22.90 12.76 5.12
C SER A 65 -22.87 13.44 6.49
N ALA A 66 -21.67 13.69 7.00
CA ALA A 66 -21.51 14.69 8.06
C ALA A 66 -21.76 16.07 7.43
N PRO A 67 -22.48 16.97 8.13
CA PRO A 67 -22.87 18.29 7.63
C PRO A 67 -21.68 19.21 7.35
#